data_AF-A0A8J6URS0-F1
#
_entry.id   AF-A0A8J6URS0-F1
#
_cell.length_a   1.000
_cell.length_b   1.000
_cell.length_c   1.000
_cell.angle_alpha   90.00
_cell.angle_beta   90.00
_cell.angle_gamma   90.00
#
_symmetry.space_group_name_H-M   'P 1'
#
loop_
_entity.id
_entity.type
_entity.pdbx_description
1 polymer ?
#
loop_
_entity_poly.entity_id
_entity_poly.type
_entity_poly.pdbx_seq_one_letter_code
_entity_poly.pdbx_strand_id
1 'polypeptide(L)'
;MPLKTSLFITAICFTLVAAVSGSLRANSGPLWRSSGVAASVATGSGPAAQAGVSSDRSLNRAAHSDEPVQETLDQRFSVENSRVRMQQIDAALTSFRQLTETSQKNLGQAEVAGVGNTDWETQNLGFHNWVGAVEGTILKQNARIAQLELELAQQQHADKKITKAELTQKAVNAQKAAQEFDQFWKSFSIAD
;
A
#
# COMPACT_ATOMS: atom_id res chain seq x y z
N MET A 1 22.19 -28.33 64.20
CA MET A 1 21.78 -29.76 64.13
C MET A 1 21.45 -30.08 62.67
N PRO A 2 21.70 -31.33 62.22
CA PRO A 2 22.57 -31.60 61.07
C PRO A 2 21.88 -31.77 59.71
N LEU A 3 22.70 -31.64 58.66
CA LEU A 3 22.46 -32.06 57.28
C LEU A 3 21.92 -33.50 57.19
N LYS A 4 21.01 -33.74 56.23
CA LYS A 4 21.04 -34.94 55.38
C LYS A 4 20.58 -34.60 53.96
N THR A 5 21.52 -34.73 53.03
CA THR A 5 21.35 -34.97 51.61
C THR A 5 20.59 -36.28 51.37
N SER A 6 19.74 -36.34 50.34
CA SER A 6 19.58 -37.59 49.59
C SER A 6 19.16 -37.35 48.14
N LEU A 7 19.93 -37.97 47.28
CA LEU A 7 19.94 -38.04 45.83
C LEU A 7 18.99 -39.19 45.43
N PHE A 8 18.11 -39.03 44.44
CA PHE A 8 17.69 -40.15 43.60
C PHE A 8 17.33 -39.70 42.18
N ILE A 9 18.01 -40.39 41.26
CA ILE A 9 18.00 -40.32 39.81
C ILE A 9 16.82 -41.17 39.31
N THR A 10 16.04 -40.72 38.32
CA THR A 10 15.57 -41.62 37.25
C THR A 10 15.20 -40.84 35.99
N ALA A 11 15.94 -41.11 34.92
CA ALA A 11 15.63 -40.71 33.56
C ALA A 11 14.45 -41.52 33.02
N ILE A 12 13.53 -40.89 32.31
CA ILE A 12 12.62 -41.59 31.39
C ILE A 12 12.77 -40.96 30.02
N CYS A 13 13.49 -41.68 29.16
CA CYS A 13 13.52 -41.48 27.72
C CYS A 13 12.18 -41.96 27.15
N PHE A 14 11.40 -41.08 26.54
CA PHE A 14 10.39 -41.49 25.56
C PHE A 14 10.90 -41.14 24.17
N THR A 15 11.47 -42.14 23.52
CA THR A 15 11.67 -42.15 22.07
C THR A 15 10.46 -42.86 21.48
N LEU A 16 9.61 -42.12 20.75
CA LEU A 16 8.66 -42.75 19.84
C LEU A 16 9.03 -42.33 18.41
N VAL A 17 9.44 -43.34 17.65
CA VAL A 17 9.64 -43.32 16.21
C VAL A 17 8.27 -43.52 15.55
N ALA A 18 7.93 -42.68 14.58
CA ALA A 18 7.06 -43.08 13.48
C ALA A 18 7.38 -42.24 12.25
N ALA A 19 7.76 -42.96 11.20
CA ALA A 19 8.10 -42.46 9.88
C ALA A 19 6.86 -41.98 9.11
N VAL A 20 7.03 -40.94 8.29
CA VAL A 20 6.21 -40.78 7.08
C VAL A 20 7.13 -40.45 5.91
N SER A 21 7.17 -41.42 4.99
CA SER A 21 7.76 -41.39 3.67
C SER A 21 7.18 -40.26 2.83
N GLY A 22 8.04 -39.61 2.05
CA GLY A 22 7.67 -38.47 1.21
C GLY A 22 6.75 -38.78 0.03
N SER A 23 6.21 -37.72 -0.55
CA SER A 23 5.97 -37.55 -1.99
C SER A 23 5.66 -36.09 -2.32
N LEU A 24 6.56 -35.47 -3.08
CA LEU A 24 6.34 -34.65 -4.27
C LEU A 24 5.26 -33.54 -4.24
N ARG A 25 5.76 -32.29 -4.17
CA ARG A 25 5.47 -31.12 -5.03
C ARG A 25 4.08 -31.01 -5.70
N ALA A 26 3.40 -29.91 -5.37
CA ALA A 26 2.82 -28.99 -6.36
C ALA A 26 3.01 -27.55 -5.86
N ASN A 27 4.08 -26.92 -6.31
CA ASN A 27 4.37 -25.50 -6.09
C ASN A 27 3.65 -24.70 -7.19
N SER A 28 2.41 -24.32 -6.96
CA SER A 28 1.67 -23.39 -7.82
C SER A 28 1.80 -21.97 -7.26
N GLY A 29 3.01 -21.43 -7.33
CA GLY A 29 3.23 -20.00 -7.13
C GLY A 29 2.75 -19.21 -8.37
N PRO A 30 2.17 -18.02 -8.19
CA PRO A 30 1.75 -17.18 -9.31
C PRO A 30 2.98 -16.74 -10.13
N LEU A 31 2.95 -17.09 -11.42
CA LEU A 31 3.88 -16.67 -12.46
C LEU A 31 3.76 -15.15 -12.71
N TRP A 32 4.33 -14.32 -11.84
CA TRP A 32 4.75 -12.99 -12.24
C TRP A 32 6.06 -13.14 -13.00
N ARG A 33 5.92 -13.27 -14.33
CA ARG A 33 7.02 -13.29 -15.29
C ARG A 33 7.72 -11.93 -15.21
N SER A 34 8.83 -11.86 -14.48
CA SER A 34 9.78 -10.76 -14.59
C SER A 34 10.39 -10.82 -15.99
N SER A 35 9.95 -9.93 -16.87
CA SER A 35 10.62 -9.68 -18.14
C SER A 35 12.01 -9.11 -17.83
N GLY A 36 12.99 -10.01 -17.72
CA GLY A 36 14.41 -9.67 -17.74
C GLY A 36 14.75 -9.09 -19.11
N VAL A 37 14.80 -7.77 -19.20
CA VAL A 37 15.40 -7.07 -20.34
C VAL A 37 16.91 -7.27 -20.20
N ALA A 38 17.47 -8.13 -21.04
CA ALA A 38 18.90 -8.26 -21.20
C ALA A 38 19.47 -6.91 -21.68
N ALA A 39 20.30 -6.29 -20.85
CA ALA A 39 21.06 -5.10 -21.22
C ALA A 39 22.10 -5.49 -22.28
N SER A 40 21.80 -5.21 -23.55
CA SER A 40 22.79 -5.19 -24.62
C SER A 40 23.44 -3.82 -24.63
N VAL A 41 24.69 -3.75 -24.16
CA VAL A 41 25.52 -2.54 -24.25
C VAL A 41 25.97 -2.39 -25.71
N ALA A 42 25.28 -1.51 -26.44
CA ALA A 42 25.73 -1.01 -27.72
C ALA A 42 26.23 0.42 -27.55
N THR A 43 27.55 0.58 -27.63
CA THR A 43 28.26 1.85 -27.79
C THR A 43 27.89 2.47 -29.14
N GLY A 44 27.01 3.47 -29.12
CA GLY A 44 26.65 4.28 -30.27
C GLY A 44 26.49 5.74 -29.87
N SER A 45 27.55 6.52 -30.04
CA SER A 45 27.56 7.97 -29.90
C SER A 45 26.85 8.60 -31.12
N GLY A 46 25.57 8.95 -30.93
CA GLY A 46 24.79 9.81 -31.83
C GLY A 46 23.95 10.79 -31.00
N PRO A 47 23.67 12.01 -31.50
CA PRO A 47 23.01 13.04 -30.70
C PRO A 47 21.58 12.60 -30.37
N ALA A 48 21.35 12.37 -29.08
CA ALA A 48 20.05 12.02 -28.53
C ALA A 48 19.07 13.18 -28.75
N ALA A 49 18.26 13.08 -29.80
CA ALA A 49 16.97 13.74 -29.84
C ALA A 49 16.17 13.21 -28.66
N GLN A 50 16.03 14.04 -27.63
CA GLN A 50 15.15 13.78 -26.49
C GLN A 50 13.73 13.66 -27.03
N ALA A 51 13.27 12.43 -27.24
CA ALA A 51 11.86 12.13 -27.34
C ALA A 51 11.26 12.44 -25.98
N GLY A 52 10.81 13.68 -25.79
CA GLY A 52 9.95 14.06 -24.68
C GLY A 52 8.73 13.14 -24.73
N VAL A 53 8.71 12.14 -23.86
CA VAL A 53 7.53 11.29 -23.66
C VAL A 53 6.42 12.25 -23.23
N SER A 54 5.47 12.47 -24.14
CA SER A 54 4.35 13.37 -23.96
C SER A 54 3.40 12.80 -22.89
N SER A 55 3.74 13.00 -21.62
CA SER A 55 2.85 12.75 -20.48
C SER A 55 1.51 13.49 -20.65
N ASP A 56 1.52 14.60 -21.40
CA ASP A 56 0.34 15.39 -21.75
C ASP A 56 -0.71 14.64 -22.56
N ARG A 57 -0.35 13.66 -23.39
CA ARG A 57 -1.32 13.04 -24.30
C ARG A 57 -2.30 12.12 -23.56
N SER A 58 -1.88 11.53 -22.44
CA SER A 58 -2.72 10.62 -21.64
C SER A 58 -3.64 11.35 -20.68
N LEU A 59 -3.22 12.49 -20.13
CA LEU A 59 -4.02 13.28 -19.18
C LEU A 59 -5.19 13.99 -19.86
N ASN A 60 -5.18 14.15 -21.19
CA ASN A 60 -6.25 14.80 -21.95
C ASN A 60 -7.33 13.84 -22.47
N ARG A 61 -7.26 12.54 -22.14
CA ARG A 61 -8.27 11.57 -22.55
C ARG A 61 -9.30 11.38 -21.45
N ALA A 62 -10.57 11.65 -21.77
CA ALA A 62 -11.66 11.45 -20.83
C ALA A 62 -11.72 9.97 -20.37
N ALA A 63 -11.89 9.77 -19.06
CA ALA A 63 -12.05 8.45 -18.49
C ALA A 63 -13.39 7.80 -18.90
N HIS A 64 -14.40 8.63 -19.17
CA HIS A 64 -15.72 8.23 -19.66
C HIS A 64 -16.18 9.22 -20.75
N SER A 65 -17.03 8.79 -21.69
CA SER A 65 -17.52 9.66 -22.77
C SER A 65 -18.32 10.86 -22.26
N ASP A 66 -18.96 10.70 -21.11
CA ASP A 66 -19.97 11.62 -20.58
C ASP A 66 -19.41 12.51 -19.45
N GLU A 67 -18.12 12.38 -19.11
CA GLU A 67 -17.48 13.11 -18.02
C GLU A 67 -16.25 13.87 -18.56
N PRO A 68 -16.17 15.19 -18.37
CA PRO A 68 -14.96 15.95 -18.69
C PRO A 68 -13.75 15.42 -17.92
N VAL A 69 -12.58 15.37 -18.57
CA VAL A 69 -11.30 15.02 -17.94
C VAL A 69 -11.08 15.76 -16.62
N GLN A 70 -11.32 17.07 -16.64
CA GLN A 70 -11.06 17.94 -15.49
C GLN A 70 -11.92 17.56 -14.29
N GLU A 71 -13.14 17.10 -14.52
CA GLU A 71 -14.01 16.61 -13.44
C GLU A 71 -13.43 15.35 -12.78
N THR A 72 -12.93 14.40 -13.58
CA THR A 72 -12.24 13.23 -13.05
C THR A 72 -11.00 13.62 -12.25
N LEU A 73 -10.15 14.50 -12.78
CA LEU A 73 -8.91 14.91 -12.10
C LEU A 73 -9.19 15.68 -10.80
N ASP A 74 -10.09 16.67 -10.86
CA ASP A 74 -10.31 17.60 -9.75
C ASP A 74 -11.28 17.04 -8.69
N GLN A 75 -12.19 16.14 -9.07
CA GLN A 75 -13.15 15.56 -8.13
C GLN A 75 -12.77 14.13 -7.79
N ARG A 76 -12.69 13.23 -8.76
CA ARG A 76 -12.49 11.80 -8.48
C ARG A 76 -11.10 11.49 -7.94
N PHE A 77 -10.07 12.11 -8.50
CA PHE A 77 -8.68 11.91 -8.08
C PHE A 77 -8.17 12.97 -7.10
N SER A 78 -9.07 13.81 -6.58
CA SER A 78 -8.74 14.66 -5.42
C SER A 78 -8.31 13.82 -4.22
N VAL A 79 -7.46 14.40 -3.37
CA VAL A 79 -6.99 13.76 -2.15
C VAL A 79 -8.17 13.46 -1.23
N GLU A 80 -9.08 14.43 -1.06
CA GLU A 80 -10.27 14.30 -0.23
C GLU A 80 -11.18 13.15 -0.69
N ASN A 81 -11.53 13.10 -1.98
CA ASN A 81 -12.35 12.00 -2.49
C ASN A 81 -11.61 10.67 -2.42
N SER A 82 -10.31 10.65 -2.70
CA SER A 82 -9.51 9.42 -2.60
C SER A 82 -9.52 8.84 -1.18
N ARG A 83 -9.45 9.68 -0.14
CA ARG A 83 -9.58 9.24 1.25
C ARG A 83 -10.97 8.66 1.54
N VAL A 84 -12.03 9.31 1.07
CA VAL A 84 -13.40 8.77 1.20
C VAL A 84 -13.50 7.40 0.52
N ARG A 85 -12.87 7.22 -0.65
CA ARG A 85 -12.83 5.91 -1.32
C ARG A 85 -12.01 4.88 -0.56
N MET A 86 -10.89 5.26 0.07
CA MET A 86 -10.14 4.33 0.93
C MET A 86 -10.99 3.83 2.11
N GLN A 87 -11.75 4.71 2.76
CA GLN A 87 -12.69 4.32 3.83
C GLN A 87 -13.78 3.36 3.32
N GLN A 88 -14.29 3.58 2.11
CA GLN A 88 -15.26 2.67 1.51
C GLN A 88 -14.66 1.31 1.17
N ILE A 89 -13.42 1.27 0.68
CA ILE A 89 -12.70 0.02 0.42
C ILE A 89 -12.46 -0.73 1.72
N ASP A 90 -12.01 -0.06 2.77
CA ASP A 90 -11.83 -0.67 4.10
C ASP A 90 -13.13 -1.28 4.65
N ALA A 91 -14.24 -0.54 4.54
CA ALA A 91 -15.55 -1.04 4.93
C ALA A 91 -15.97 -2.26 4.11
N ALA A 92 -15.74 -2.25 2.79
CA ALA A 92 -16.05 -3.37 1.91
C ALA A 92 -15.21 -4.62 2.24
N LEU A 93 -13.91 -4.44 2.51
CA LEU A 93 -13.01 -5.52 2.93
C LEU A 93 -13.39 -6.09 4.30
N THR A 94 -13.86 -5.24 5.22
CA THR A 94 -14.43 -5.66 6.50
C THR A 94 -15.69 -6.51 6.30
N SER A 95 -16.61 -6.08 5.43
CA SER A 95 -17.80 -6.88 5.09
C SER A 95 -17.42 -8.20 4.41
N PHE A 96 -16.38 -8.22 3.58
CA PHE A 96 -15.90 -9.44 2.94
C PHE A 96 -15.33 -10.44 3.96
N ARG A 97 -14.62 -9.97 5.00
CA ARG A 97 -14.18 -10.81 6.13
C ARG A 97 -15.37 -11.44 6.83
N GLN A 98 -16.39 -10.65 7.19
CA GLN A 98 -17.60 -11.14 7.84
C GLN A 98 -18.37 -12.16 6.99
N LEU A 99 -18.44 -11.93 5.68
CA LEU A 99 -19.01 -12.87 4.73
C LEU A 99 -18.21 -14.18 4.72
N THR A 100 -16.88 -14.09 4.70
CA THR A 100 -15.99 -15.26 4.72
C THR A 100 -16.21 -16.10 5.98
N GLU A 101 -16.26 -15.48 7.16
CA GLU A 101 -16.53 -16.16 8.42
C GLU A 101 -17.90 -16.86 8.42
N THR A 102 -18.92 -16.20 7.85
CA THR A 102 -20.27 -16.76 7.75
C THR A 102 -20.31 -17.93 6.76
N SER A 103 -19.66 -17.79 5.61
CA SER A 103 -19.54 -18.85 4.61
C SER A 103 -18.77 -20.05 5.14
N GLN A 104 -17.68 -19.85 5.88
CA GLN A 104 -16.92 -20.96 6.50
C GLN A 104 -17.78 -21.77 7.47
N LYS A 105 -18.64 -21.11 8.26
CA LYS A 105 -19.57 -21.78 9.18
C LYS A 105 -20.62 -22.63 8.44
N ASN A 106 -21.07 -22.18 7.27
CA ASN A 106 -22.18 -22.81 6.54
C ASN A 106 -21.72 -23.84 5.49
N LEU A 107 -20.57 -23.60 4.84
CA LEU A 107 -20.08 -24.39 3.71
C LEU A 107 -18.89 -25.28 4.09
N GLY A 108 -18.22 -24.98 5.20
CA GLY A 108 -16.96 -25.62 5.57
C GLY A 108 -15.73 -24.82 5.10
N GLN A 109 -14.61 -25.06 5.77
CA GLN A 109 -13.36 -24.36 5.50
C GLN A 109 -12.74 -24.73 4.14
N ALA A 110 -12.84 -26.00 3.72
CA ALA A 110 -12.22 -26.48 2.49
C ALA A 110 -12.84 -25.84 1.24
N GLU A 111 -14.15 -25.64 1.28
CA GLU A 111 -14.96 -25.07 0.22
C GLU A 111 -14.68 -23.58 0.04
N VAL A 112 -14.42 -22.87 1.15
CA VAL A 112 -14.04 -21.44 1.12
C VAL A 112 -12.58 -21.25 0.76
N ALA A 113 -11.68 -22.16 1.15
CA ALA A 113 -10.23 -22.03 0.91
C ALA A 113 -9.84 -21.93 -0.58
N GLY A 114 -10.71 -22.37 -1.49
CA GLY A 114 -10.51 -22.20 -2.94
C GLY A 114 -10.80 -20.79 -3.47
N VAL A 115 -11.38 -19.91 -2.65
CA VAL A 115 -11.68 -18.52 -2.98
C VAL A 115 -10.49 -17.64 -2.61
N GLY A 116 -10.09 -16.73 -3.51
CA GLY A 116 -8.96 -15.84 -3.26
C GLY A 116 -9.20 -14.91 -2.06
N ASN A 117 -8.13 -14.60 -1.32
CA ASN A 117 -8.13 -13.67 -0.18
C ASN A 117 -9.02 -14.10 0.99
N THR A 118 -9.29 -15.40 1.15
CA THR A 118 -10.05 -15.94 2.31
C THR A 118 -9.18 -16.53 3.40
N ASP A 119 -7.86 -16.56 3.20
CA ASP A 119 -6.92 -16.98 4.23
C ASP A 119 -6.84 -15.95 5.36
N TRP A 120 -6.50 -16.44 6.56
CA TRP A 120 -6.51 -15.62 7.76
C TRP A 120 -5.54 -14.44 7.67
N GLU A 121 -4.35 -14.65 7.11
CA GLU A 121 -3.30 -13.63 7.00
C GLU A 121 -3.77 -12.46 6.14
N THR A 122 -4.29 -12.76 4.95
CA THR A 122 -4.84 -11.76 4.04
C THR A 122 -5.97 -10.98 4.69
N GLN A 123 -6.92 -11.66 5.34
CA GLN A 123 -8.10 -10.98 5.86
C GLN A 123 -7.81 -10.12 7.07
N ASN A 124 -6.93 -10.56 7.96
CA ASN A 124 -6.68 -9.90 9.25
C ASN A 124 -5.49 -8.94 9.19
N LEU A 125 -4.46 -9.25 8.41
CA LEU A 125 -3.26 -8.43 8.28
C LEU A 125 -3.24 -7.70 6.93
N GLY A 126 -3.44 -8.45 5.84
CA GLY A 126 -3.34 -7.96 4.47
C GLY A 126 -4.24 -6.76 4.20
N PHE A 127 -5.55 -6.90 4.39
CA PHE A 127 -6.52 -5.84 4.08
C PHE A 127 -6.20 -4.50 4.75
N HIS A 128 -5.93 -4.54 6.07
CA HIS A 128 -5.57 -3.33 6.83
C HIS A 128 -4.26 -2.71 6.31
N ASN A 129 -3.23 -3.53 6.13
CA ASN A 129 -1.92 -3.08 5.68
C ASN A 129 -1.97 -2.51 4.26
N TRP A 130 -2.74 -3.11 3.35
CA TRP A 130 -2.86 -2.66 1.96
C TRP A 130 -3.57 -1.32 1.86
N VAL A 131 -4.72 -1.15 2.54
CA VAL A 131 -5.45 0.12 2.53
C VAL A 131 -4.59 1.22 3.14
N GLY A 132 -3.98 0.97 4.29
CA GLY A 132 -3.12 1.95 4.95
C GLY A 132 -1.90 2.33 4.11
N ALA A 133 -1.26 1.39 3.41
CA ALA A 133 -0.14 1.69 2.53
C ALA A 133 -0.54 2.64 1.38
N VAL A 134 -1.73 2.45 0.80
CA VAL A 134 -2.24 3.31 -0.26
C VAL A 134 -2.61 4.70 0.28
N GLU A 135 -3.38 4.78 1.39
CA GLU A 135 -3.73 6.08 2.00
C GLU A 135 -2.48 6.86 2.42
N GLY A 136 -1.53 6.20 3.07
CA GLY A 136 -0.27 6.81 3.48
C GLY A 136 0.55 7.34 2.30
N THR A 137 0.54 6.62 1.17
CA THR A 137 1.20 7.08 -0.07
C THR A 137 0.55 8.35 -0.61
N ILE A 138 -0.77 8.39 -0.68
CA ILE A 138 -1.53 9.56 -1.16
C ILE A 138 -1.23 10.79 -0.28
N LEU A 139 -1.31 10.63 1.05
CA LEU A 139 -1.05 11.73 1.99
C LEU A 139 0.40 12.22 1.93
N LYS A 140 1.36 11.29 1.84
CA LYS A 140 2.78 11.64 1.68
C LYS A 140 3.03 12.44 0.41
N GLN A 141 2.45 12.02 -0.72
CA GLN A 141 2.58 12.71 -1.99
C GLN A 141 1.93 14.10 -1.93
N ASN A 142 0.72 14.21 -1.34
CA ASN A 142 0.04 15.49 -1.16
C ASN A 142 0.89 16.48 -0.34
N ALA A 143 1.44 16.03 0.80
CA ALA A 143 2.31 16.86 1.63
C ALA A 143 3.55 17.34 0.86
N ARG A 144 4.17 16.47 0.05
CA ARG A 144 5.33 16.84 -0.76
C ARG A 144 4.99 17.82 -1.88
N ILE A 145 3.86 17.62 -2.57
CA ILE A 145 3.38 18.55 -3.60
C ILE A 145 3.13 19.93 -2.99
N ALA A 146 2.39 20.00 -1.88
CA ALA A 146 2.08 21.27 -1.22
C ALA A 146 3.35 22.00 -0.74
N GLN A 147 4.36 21.26 -0.27
CA GLN A 147 5.66 21.84 0.09
C GLN A 147 6.38 22.43 -1.14
N LEU A 148 6.43 21.70 -2.25
CA LEU A 148 7.03 22.18 -3.50
C LEU A 148 6.31 23.41 -4.05
N GLU A 149 4.98 23.46 -3.95
CA GLU A 149 4.21 24.65 -4.33
C GLU A 149 4.54 25.87 -3.46
N LEU A 150 4.76 25.68 -2.15
CA LEU A 150 5.22 26.75 -1.27
C LEU A 150 6.63 27.22 -1.64
N GLU A 151 7.58 26.31 -1.88
CA GLU A 151 8.94 26.64 -2.32
C GLU A 151 8.91 27.45 -3.63
N LEU A 152 8.08 27.05 -4.59
CA LEU A 152 7.87 27.81 -5.83
C LEU A 152 7.26 29.19 -5.56
N ALA A 153 6.24 29.27 -4.70
CA ALA A 153 5.59 30.53 -4.34
C ALA A 153 6.57 31.51 -3.66
N GLN A 154 7.50 31.02 -2.84
CA GLN A 154 8.54 31.85 -2.22
C GLN A 154 9.44 32.50 -3.28
N GLN A 155 9.86 31.73 -4.30
CA GLN A 155 10.64 32.25 -5.42
C GLN A 155 9.85 33.26 -6.23
N GLN A 156 8.60 32.94 -6.58
CA GLN A 156 7.72 33.84 -7.33
C GLN A 156 7.43 35.15 -6.59
N HIS A 157 7.28 35.09 -5.27
CA HIS A 157 7.08 36.29 -4.45
C HIS A 157 8.35 37.15 -4.39
N ALA A 158 9.54 36.54 -4.29
CA ALA A 158 10.81 37.27 -4.38
C ALA A 158 10.97 37.98 -5.74
N ASP A 159 10.50 37.33 -6.81
CA ASP A 159 10.42 37.88 -8.17
C ASP A 159 9.25 38.87 -8.38
N LYS A 160 8.42 39.12 -7.35
CA LYS A 160 7.20 39.96 -7.41
C LYS A 160 6.15 39.48 -8.43
N LYS A 161 6.13 38.18 -8.75
CA LYS A 161 5.15 37.54 -9.65
C LYS A 161 3.84 37.18 -8.96
N ILE A 162 3.87 36.98 -7.65
CA ILE A 162 2.68 36.74 -6.83
C ILE A 162 2.67 37.69 -5.64
N THR A 163 1.48 37.89 -5.07
CA THR A 163 1.24 38.69 -3.88
C THR A 163 1.65 37.94 -2.60
N LYS A 164 1.82 38.69 -1.50
CA LYS A 164 2.05 38.11 -0.17
C LYS A 164 0.88 37.21 0.27
N ALA A 165 -0.35 37.55 -0.12
CA ALA A 165 -1.54 36.77 0.22
C ALA A 165 -1.52 35.37 -0.41
N GLU A 166 -1.14 35.27 -1.69
CA GLU A 166 -0.98 33.99 -2.38
C GLU A 166 0.12 33.13 -1.75
N LEU A 167 1.27 33.74 -1.39
CA LEU A 167 2.32 33.05 -0.66
C LEU A 167 1.82 32.52 0.69
N THR A 168 1.09 33.32 1.45
CA THR A 168 0.50 32.89 2.72
C THR A 168 -0.48 31.73 2.53
N GLN A 169 -1.32 31.76 1.49
CA GLN A 169 -2.24 30.66 1.21
C GLN A 169 -1.49 29.35 0.90
N LYS A 170 -0.43 29.40 0.11
CA LYS A 170 0.42 28.21 -0.15
C LYS A 170 1.08 27.70 1.12
N ALA A 171 1.48 28.59 2.03
CA ALA A 171 2.05 28.20 3.32
C ALA A 171 1.04 27.47 4.22
N VAL A 172 -0.20 27.97 4.28
CA VAL A 172 -1.30 27.32 5.01
C VAL A 172 -1.60 25.93 4.43
N ASN A 173 -1.66 25.81 3.10
CA ASN A 173 -1.91 24.52 2.45
C ASN A 173 -0.81 23.50 2.74
N ALA A 174 0.47 23.92 2.66
CA ALA A 174 1.61 23.05 2.98
C ALA A 174 1.57 22.60 4.44
N GLN A 175 1.27 23.50 5.37
CA GLN A 175 1.12 23.16 6.79
C GLN A 175 0.00 22.16 7.02
N LYS A 176 -1.17 22.38 6.43
CA LYS A 176 -2.33 21.47 6.55
C LYS A 176 -1.97 20.07 6.03
N ALA A 177 -1.42 19.96 4.82
CA ALA A 177 -1.07 18.68 4.23
C ALA A 177 0.00 17.92 5.06
N ALA A 178 0.96 18.64 5.64
CA ALA A 178 1.94 18.06 6.54
C ALA A 178 1.31 17.53 7.85
N GLN A 179 0.37 18.28 8.43
CA GLN A 179 -0.36 17.86 9.63
C GLN A 179 -1.21 16.61 9.38
N GLU A 180 -1.91 16.55 8.24
CA GLU A 180 -2.72 15.38 7.87
C GLU A 180 -1.86 14.13 7.70
N PHE A 181 -0.71 14.25 7.03
CA PHE A 181 0.23 13.13 6.89
C PHE A 181 0.82 12.70 8.24
N ASP A 182 1.25 13.64 9.09
CA ASP A 182 1.78 13.35 10.42
C ASP A 182 0.74 12.67 11.32
N GLN A 183 -0.52 13.13 11.28
CA GLN A 183 -1.61 12.51 12.00
C GLN A 183 -1.83 11.06 11.55
N PHE A 184 -1.89 10.83 10.23
CA PHE A 184 -2.00 9.48 9.68
C PHE A 184 -0.84 8.61 10.15
N TRP A 185 0.40 9.09 9.98
CA TRP A 185 1.62 8.36 10.32
C TRP A 185 1.67 7.93 11.79
N LYS A 186 1.20 8.79 12.70
CA LYS A 186 1.13 8.48 14.13
C LYS A 186 0.04 7.47 14.48
N SER A 187 -1.06 7.45 13.73
CA SER A 187 -2.17 6.51 13.93
C SER A 187 -1.97 5.17 13.23
N PHE A 188 -1.17 5.13 12.17
CA PHE A 188 -0.99 3.95 11.35
C PHE A 188 -0.02 2.97 12.02
N SER A 189 -0.50 1.74 12.21
CA SER A 189 0.30 0.60 12.64
C SER A 189 0.19 -0.51 11.61
N ILE A 190 1.29 -1.20 11.35
CA ILE A 190 1.28 -2.44 10.58
C ILE A 190 0.70 -3.53 11.47
N ALA A 191 -0.27 -4.27 10.95
CA ALA A 191 -0.75 -5.49 11.57
C ALA A 191 0.24 -6.63 11.28
N ASP A 192 0.71 -7.30 12.33
CA ASP A 192 1.65 -8.43 12.30
C ASP A 192 1.08 -9.70 12.97
#